data_AF-A0A6S6S555-F1
#
_entry.id   AF-A0A6S6S555-F1
#
_cell.length_a   1.000
_cell.length_b   1.000
_cell.length_c   1.000
_cell.angle_alpha   90.00
_cell.angle_beta   90.00
_cell.angle_gamma   90.00
#
_symmetry.space_group_name_H-M   'P 1'
#
loop_
_entity.id
_entity.type
_entity.pdbx_description
1 polymer ?
#
loop_
_entity_poly.entity_id
_entity_poly.type
_entity_poly.pdbx_seq_one_letter_code
_entity_poly.pdbx_strand_id
1 'polypeptide(L)'
;MKNIVGIVAVVALISGCVPAPKPKITLGTGIGLPESVNSAYGLQPNRYQMAIKNYFSSKLTRGEQGKYKFGTPKRAYKQKGFAYGGELSWKGWLVETSVATPTRTGRYLTPKPYMVLFKGEQIVEHILGNSHKLLTKVDK
;
A
#
# COMPACT_ATOMS: atom_id res chain seq x y z
N MET A 1 4.59 -75.80 21.03
CA MET A 1 5.79 -75.88 20.17
C MET A 1 5.50 -75.04 18.94
N LYS A 2 6.06 -73.83 18.87
CA LYS A 2 7.17 -73.48 17.96
C LYS A 2 6.82 -73.82 16.50
N ASN A 3 6.48 -72.82 15.69
CA ASN A 3 7.40 -72.28 14.69
C ASN A 3 6.84 -71.02 14.01
N ILE A 4 7.74 -70.06 13.87
CA ILE A 4 7.65 -68.77 13.18
C ILE A 4 7.86 -69.02 11.66
N VAL A 5 7.61 -67.98 10.85
CA VAL A 5 8.12 -67.68 9.47
C VAL A 5 6.92 -67.57 8.50
N GLY A 6 6.66 -66.50 7.76
CA GLY A 6 7.33 -65.21 7.55
C GLY A 6 6.99 -64.69 6.13
N ILE A 7 7.05 -63.36 5.95
CA ILE A 7 7.27 -62.62 4.67
C ILE A 7 6.04 -62.65 3.71
N VAL A 8 5.59 -61.61 2.98
CA VAL A 8 6.17 -60.40 2.38
C VAL A 8 5.10 -59.30 2.31
N ALA A 9 5.44 -58.09 2.76
CA ALA A 9 4.69 -56.88 2.46
C ALA A 9 5.13 -56.33 1.09
N VAL A 10 4.20 -56.21 0.14
CA VAL A 10 4.43 -55.51 -1.12
C VAL A 10 3.67 -54.20 -1.07
N VAL A 11 4.35 -53.13 -0.63
CA VAL A 11 3.84 -51.77 -0.78
C VAL A 11 4.25 -51.28 -2.17
N ALA A 12 3.31 -51.31 -3.10
CA ALA A 12 3.47 -50.71 -4.42
C ALA A 12 3.48 -49.18 -4.26
N LEU A 13 4.67 -48.58 -4.23
CA LEU A 13 4.84 -47.14 -4.39
C LEU A 13 4.58 -46.81 -5.86
N ILE A 14 3.35 -46.37 -6.15
CA ILE A 14 3.03 -45.72 -7.42
C ILE A 14 3.72 -44.35 -7.38
N SER A 15 4.95 -44.28 -7.88
CA SER A 15 5.66 -43.02 -8.15
C SER A 15 5.01 -42.33 -9.35
N GLY A 16 3.81 -41.78 -9.13
CA GLY A 16 3.24 -40.80 -10.04
C GLY A 16 4.09 -39.53 -9.99
N CYS A 17 4.96 -39.33 -10.97
CA CYS A 17 5.54 -38.03 -11.26
C CYS A 17 4.43 -37.08 -11.72
N VAL A 18 3.74 -36.46 -10.77
CA VAL A 18 2.92 -35.28 -11.07
C VAL A 18 3.89 -34.16 -11.47
N PRO A 19 3.70 -33.46 -12.60
CA PRO A 19 4.51 -32.31 -12.93
C PRO A 19 4.39 -31.29 -11.81
N ALA A 20 5.47 -31.09 -11.05
CA ALA A 20 5.52 -30.01 -10.07
C ALA A 20 5.23 -28.69 -10.82
N PRO A 21 4.29 -27.85 -10.33
CA PRO A 21 4.09 -26.54 -10.90
C PRO A 21 5.42 -25.79 -10.84
N LYS A 22 5.96 -25.44 -12.01
CA LYS A 22 7.17 -24.64 -12.11
C LYS A 22 6.95 -23.39 -11.25
N PRO A 23 7.78 -23.13 -10.22
CA PRO A 23 7.72 -21.83 -9.58
C PRO A 23 8.00 -20.80 -10.67
N LYS A 24 7.05 -19.90 -10.93
CA LYS A 24 7.36 -18.64 -11.58
C LYS A 24 8.23 -17.88 -10.60
N ILE A 25 9.52 -18.13 -10.67
CA ILE A 25 10.53 -17.32 -10.03
C ILE A 25 10.48 -15.98 -10.77
N THR A 26 9.69 -15.04 -10.26
CA THR A 26 9.87 -13.62 -10.60
C THR A 26 11.15 -13.19 -9.88
N LEU A 27 12.29 -13.52 -10.50
CA LEU A 27 13.62 -13.18 -10.01
C LEU A 27 13.87 -11.70 -10.37
N GLY A 28 13.32 -10.81 -9.57
CA GLY A 28 13.70 -9.40 -9.58
C GLY A 28 15.03 -9.20 -8.87
N THR A 29 16.08 -9.90 -9.27
CA THR A 29 17.45 -9.63 -8.80
C THR A 29 18.43 -10.11 -9.86
N GLY A 30 18.92 -9.19 -10.67
CA GLY A 30 19.97 -9.45 -11.63
C GLY A 30 20.09 -8.34 -12.67
N ILE A 31 21.21 -7.61 -12.60
CA ILE A 31 21.80 -6.76 -13.65
C ILE A 31 21.11 -5.39 -13.86
N GLY A 32 21.61 -4.39 -13.12
CA GLY A 32 22.07 -3.11 -13.70
C GLY A 32 21.20 -2.36 -14.71
N LEU A 33 19.88 -2.49 -14.65
CA LEU A 33 18.96 -1.62 -15.37
C LEU A 33 18.59 -0.47 -14.43
N PRO A 34 18.59 0.79 -14.89
CA PRO A 34 18.11 1.89 -14.08
C PRO A 34 16.70 1.52 -13.63
N GLU A 35 16.52 1.32 -12.33
CA GLU A 35 15.23 1.10 -11.72
C GLU A 35 14.36 2.27 -12.22
N SER A 36 13.41 1.95 -13.10
CA SER A 36 12.48 2.93 -13.66
C SER A 36 12.03 3.81 -12.51
N VAL A 37 12.11 5.14 -12.65
CA VAL A 37 11.84 6.07 -11.55
C VAL A 37 10.49 5.80 -10.90
N ASN A 38 9.54 5.19 -11.62
CA ASN A 38 8.27 4.71 -11.09
C ASN A 38 8.37 3.47 -10.18
N SER A 39 9.28 2.52 -10.45
CA SER A 39 9.51 1.35 -9.57
C SER A 39 9.91 1.79 -8.16
N ALA A 40 10.76 2.82 -8.05
CA ALA A 40 11.28 3.24 -6.76
C ALA A 40 10.24 3.95 -5.85
N TYR A 41 9.10 4.41 -6.39
CA TYR A 41 7.96 4.96 -5.62
C TYR A 41 6.79 3.95 -5.53
N GLY A 42 6.94 2.76 -6.12
CA GLY A 42 5.90 1.75 -6.21
C GLY A 42 4.77 2.10 -7.18
N LEU A 43 3.77 1.21 -7.24
CA LEU A 43 2.63 1.35 -8.13
C LEU A 43 1.77 2.57 -7.76
N GLN A 44 1.36 3.33 -8.78
CA GLN A 44 0.40 4.41 -8.63
C GLN A 44 -0.96 3.85 -8.20
N PRO A 45 -1.62 4.44 -7.18
CA PRO A 45 -2.94 3.99 -6.79
C PRO A 45 -3.98 4.38 -7.85
N ASN A 46 -4.73 3.41 -8.34
CA ASN A 46 -5.80 3.60 -9.32
C ASN A 46 -7.14 3.87 -8.62
N ARG A 47 -7.39 3.21 -7.48
CA ARG A 47 -8.67 3.32 -6.75
C ARG A 47 -8.56 4.23 -5.53
N TYR A 48 -7.62 5.18 -5.56
CA TYR A 48 -7.31 6.07 -4.44
C TYR A 48 -8.53 6.83 -3.93
N GLN A 49 -9.43 7.30 -4.80
CA GLN A 49 -10.63 8.03 -4.38
C GLN A 49 -11.53 7.19 -3.47
N MET A 50 -11.73 5.91 -3.81
CA MET A 50 -12.52 4.98 -3.01
C MET A 50 -11.80 4.63 -1.71
N ALA A 51 -10.48 4.39 -1.77
CA ALA A 51 -9.66 4.13 -0.58
C ALA A 51 -9.71 5.29 0.42
N ILE A 52 -9.61 6.55 -0.06
CA ILE A 52 -9.68 7.76 0.78
C ILE A 52 -11.06 7.89 1.42
N LYS A 53 -12.15 7.66 0.67
CA LYS A 53 -13.51 7.71 1.22
C LYS A 53 -13.68 6.70 2.34
N ASN A 54 -13.35 5.44 2.10
CA ASN A 54 -13.46 4.36 3.10
C ASN A 54 -12.57 4.61 4.32
N TYR A 55 -11.38 5.17 4.10
CA TYR A 55 -10.47 5.51 5.19
C TYR A 55 -11.05 6.61 6.07
N PHE A 56 -11.45 7.74 5.49
CA PHE A 56 -11.98 8.87 6.27
C PHE A 56 -13.38 8.64 6.82
N SER A 57 -14.15 7.72 6.24
CA SER A 57 -15.45 7.39 6.77
C SER A 57 -15.39 6.70 8.14
N SER A 58 -14.37 5.88 8.36
CA SER A 58 -14.06 5.27 9.66
C SER A 58 -13.37 6.23 10.64
N LYS A 59 -12.67 7.26 10.13
CA LYS A 59 -11.85 8.19 10.95
C LYS A 59 -12.58 9.47 11.35
N LEU A 60 -13.53 9.94 10.55
CA LEU A 60 -14.24 11.20 10.78
C LEU A 60 -15.69 10.95 11.16
N THR A 61 -16.19 11.71 12.14
CA THR A 61 -17.61 11.73 12.47
C THR A 61 -18.42 12.16 11.25
N ARG A 62 -19.35 11.30 10.80
CA ARG A 62 -20.14 11.47 9.57
C ARG A 62 -19.28 11.57 8.30
N GLY A 63 -18.11 10.94 8.28
CA GLY A 63 -17.22 10.90 7.12
C GLY A 63 -17.87 10.28 5.88
N GLU A 64 -18.73 9.27 6.03
CA GLU A 64 -19.50 8.67 4.93
C GLU A 64 -20.34 9.70 4.15
N GLN A 65 -20.86 10.72 4.84
CA GLN A 65 -21.71 11.77 4.26
C GLN A 65 -20.90 13.01 3.83
N GLY A 66 -19.57 12.92 3.93
CA GLY A 66 -18.66 14.02 3.61
C GLY A 66 -18.63 14.33 2.12
N LYS A 67 -18.39 15.60 1.79
CA LYS A 67 -18.02 16.03 0.44
C LYS A 67 -16.50 16.00 0.33
N TYR A 68 -16.01 15.30 -0.70
CA TYR A 68 -14.60 15.09 -0.95
C TYR A 68 -14.18 15.80 -2.24
N LYS A 69 -13.01 16.44 -2.22
CA LYS A 69 -12.31 16.91 -3.41
C LYS A 69 -10.95 16.21 -3.46
N PHE A 70 -10.67 15.50 -4.54
CA PHE A 70 -9.43 14.75 -4.69
C PHE A 70 -8.53 15.42 -5.72
N GLY A 71 -7.25 15.54 -5.40
CA GLY A 71 -6.20 15.86 -6.35
C GLY A 71 -5.74 14.63 -7.14
N THR A 72 -4.83 14.86 -8.07
CA THR A 72 -4.13 13.78 -8.79
C THR A 72 -3.05 13.19 -7.90
N PRO A 73 -2.79 11.86 -7.95
CA PRO A 73 -1.65 11.27 -7.27
C PRO A 73 -0.35 11.87 -7.79
N LYS A 74 0.51 12.35 -6.88
CA LYS A 74 1.84 12.89 -7.17
C LYS A 74 2.89 12.08 -6.42
N ARG A 75 4.07 11.89 -6.97
CA ARG A 75 5.17 11.23 -6.28
C ARG A 75 5.69 12.13 -5.17
N ALA A 76 5.96 11.54 -4.01
CA ALA A 76 6.50 12.26 -2.87
C ALA A 76 7.37 11.34 -2.00
N TYR A 77 8.19 11.96 -1.17
CA TYR A 77 8.93 11.27 -0.13
C TYR A 77 8.92 12.09 1.15
N LYS A 78 9.07 11.39 2.28
CA LYS A 78 9.11 11.95 3.63
C LYS A 78 10.47 11.65 4.25
N GLN A 79 11.02 12.63 4.94
CA GLN A 79 12.26 12.49 5.71
C GLN A 79 11.93 12.29 7.20
N LYS A 80 12.80 11.57 7.93
CA LYS A 80 12.63 11.27 9.36
C LYS A 80 12.98 12.45 10.26
N GLY A 81 13.80 13.40 9.80
CA GLY A 81 14.21 14.59 10.55
C GLY A 81 15.22 15.44 9.78
N PHE A 82 15.59 16.60 10.34
CA PHE A 82 16.53 17.56 9.72
C PHE A 82 17.98 17.40 10.20
N ALA A 83 18.20 16.77 11.36
CA ALA A 83 19.53 16.61 11.92
C ALA A 83 20.23 15.41 11.27
N TYR A 84 21.37 15.64 10.61
CA TYR A 84 22.29 14.63 10.06
C TYR A 84 21.80 13.82 8.86
N GLY A 85 21.44 14.51 7.77
CA GLY A 85 21.33 13.88 6.45
C GLY A 85 19.95 13.29 6.10
N GLY A 86 18.95 13.47 6.97
CA GLY A 86 17.54 13.33 6.60
C GLY A 86 17.18 11.96 6.00
N GLU A 87 17.40 10.90 6.78
CA GLU A 87 17.02 9.53 6.41
C GLU A 87 15.59 9.49 5.85
N LEU A 88 15.44 8.84 4.70
CA LEU A 88 14.17 8.73 4.00
C LEU A 88 13.25 7.77 4.78
N SER A 89 12.21 8.31 5.41
CA SER A 89 11.26 7.54 6.22
C SER A 89 10.16 6.91 5.37
N TRP A 90 9.81 7.54 4.25
CA TRP A 90 8.81 7.04 3.32
C TRP A 90 9.04 7.57 1.91
N LYS A 91 8.66 6.76 0.92
CA LYS A 91 8.65 7.12 -0.49
C LYS A 91 7.47 6.43 -1.15
N GLY A 92 6.67 7.18 -1.89
CA GLY A 92 5.45 6.66 -2.51
C GLY A 92 4.64 7.73 -3.22
N TRP A 93 3.32 7.54 -3.20
CA TRP A 93 2.37 8.43 -3.85
C TRP A 93 1.64 9.28 -2.81
N LEU A 94 1.46 10.56 -3.11
CA LEU A 94 0.76 11.54 -2.32
C LEU A 94 -0.51 11.94 -3.05
N VAL A 95 -1.64 11.92 -2.37
CA VAL A 95 -2.89 12.49 -2.87
C VAL A 95 -3.32 13.60 -1.92
N GLU A 96 -3.45 14.79 -2.47
CA GLU A 96 -4.07 15.91 -1.78
C GLU A 96 -5.59 15.76 -1.83
N THR A 97 -6.26 15.90 -0.69
CA THR A 97 -7.71 15.77 -0.62
C THR A 97 -8.28 16.76 0.38
N SER A 98 -9.45 17.32 0.09
CA SER A 98 -10.17 18.17 1.03
C SER A 98 -11.49 17.49 1.40
N VAL A 99 -11.75 17.39 2.71
CA VAL A 99 -12.94 16.71 3.25
C VAL A 99 -13.78 17.70 4.04
N ALA A 100 -15.04 17.86 3.66
CA ALA A 100 -16.04 18.63 4.38
C ALA A 100 -17.13 17.68 4.91
N THR A 101 -17.21 17.51 6.23
CA THR A 101 -18.22 16.66 6.86
C THR A 101 -19.44 17.49 7.31
N PRO A 102 -20.65 16.90 7.30
CA PRO A 102 -21.83 17.57 7.81
C PRO A 102 -21.86 17.55 9.35
N THR A 103 -22.44 18.60 9.94
CA THR A 103 -22.80 18.63 11.36
C THR A 103 -24.10 17.84 11.59
N ARG A 104 -24.51 17.70 12.87
CA ARG A 104 -25.80 17.06 13.22
C ARG A 104 -27.00 17.75 12.56
N THR A 105 -26.90 19.04 12.26
CA THR A 105 -27.98 19.84 11.64
C THR A 105 -27.93 19.84 10.11
N GLY A 106 -27.01 19.09 9.49
CA GLY A 106 -26.88 19.00 8.03
C GLY A 106 -26.06 20.11 7.37
N ARG A 107 -25.56 21.09 8.14
CA ARG A 107 -24.64 22.11 7.61
C ARG A 107 -23.25 21.50 7.41
N TYR A 108 -22.62 21.80 6.27
CA TYR A 108 -21.24 21.35 6.03
C TYR A 108 -20.24 22.21 6.79
N LEU A 109 -19.29 21.54 7.45
CA LEU A 109 -18.14 22.19 8.06
C LEU A 109 -17.18 22.72 6.99
N THR A 110 -16.33 23.66 7.39
CA THR A 110 -15.24 24.16 6.56
C THR A 110 -14.38 22.98 6.06
N PRO A 111 -14.14 22.87 4.73
CA PRO A 111 -13.34 21.78 4.17
C PRO A 111 -11.95 21.77 4.81
N LYS A 112 -11.56 20.61 5.34
CA LYS A 112 -10.22 20.40 5.90
C LYS A 112 -9.32 19.76 4.85
N PRO A 113 -8.17 20.37 4.53
CA PRO A 113 -7.20 19.77 3.63
C PRO A 113 -6.42 18.65 4.31
N TYR A 114 -6.15 17.59 3.56
CA TYR A 114 -5.37 16.44 3.97
C TYR A 114 -4.41 16.03 2.85
N MET A 115 -3.24 15.59 3.26
CA MET A 115 -2.26 14.91 2.45
C MET A 115 -2.29 13.43 2.80
N VAL A 116 -2.68 12.59 1.87
CA VAL A 116 -2.79 11.13 2.08
C VAL A 116 -1.63 10.44 1.37
N LEU A 117 -0.86 9.69 2.15
CA LEU A 117 0.34 8.98 1.69
C LEU A 117 -0.04 7.54 1.35
N PHE A 118 0.34 7.11 0.16
CA PHE A 118 0.04 5.82 -0.44
C PHE A 118 1.30 5.01 -0.73
N LYS A 119 1.20 3.70 -0.51
CA LYS A 119 2.16 2.73 -1.01
C LYS A 119 1.38 1.65 -1.78
N GLY A 120 1.43 1.70 -3.10
CA GLY A 120 0.44 0.99 -3.92
C GLY A 120 -0.96 1.53 -3.65
N GLU A 121 -1.94 0.64 -3.45
CA GLU A 121 -3.34 1.00 -3.14
C GLU A 121 -3.60 1.24 -1.64
N GLN A 122 -2.60 1.05 -0.78
CA GLN A 122 -2.77 1.16 0.68
C GLN A 122 -2.40 2.56 1.18
N ILE A 123 -3.26 3.10 2.06
CA ILE A 123 -3.00 4.34 2.79
C ILE A 123 -2.08 4.02 3.97
N VAL A 124 -0.89 4.63 3.96
CA VAL A 124 0.11 4.47 5.02
C VAL A 124 -0.12 5.50 6.12
N GLU A 125 -0.35 6.75 5.73
CA GLU A 125 -0.47 7.87 6.66
C GLU A 125 -1.37 8.95 6.04
N HIS A 126 -1.95 9.78 6.90
CA HIS A 126 -2.61 11.02 6.49
C HIS A 126 -2.09 12.16 7.37
N ILE A 127 -1.92 13.33 6.76
CA ILE A 127 -1.42 14.54 7.41
C ILE A 127 -2.45 15.64 7.17
N LEU A 128 -2.86 16.35 8.22
CA LEU A 128 -3.74 17.51 8.11
C LEU A 128 -2.95 18.70 7.54
N GLY A 129 -3.47 19.36 6.52
CA GLY A 129 -2.84 20.50 5.85
C GLY A 129 -2.52 20.26 4.37
N ASN A 130 -2.01 21.31 3.71
CA ASN A 130 -1.58 21.29 2.30
C ASN A 130 -0.05 21.16 2.13
N SER A 131 0.70 21.36 3.21
CA SER A 131 2.16 21.35 3.23
C SER A 131 2.67 20.77 4.54
N HIS A 132 3.80 20.06 4.47
CA HIS A 132 4.46 19.48 5.64
C HIS A 132 5.97 19.62 5.44
N LYS A 133 6.69 20.12 6.46
CA LYS A 133 8.10 20.53 6.34
C LYS A 133 9.03 19.39 5.92
N LEU A 134 8.71 18.16 6.31
CA LEU A 134 9.48 16.94 6.01
C LEU A 134 9.02 16.20 4.76
N LEU A 135 7.99 16.69 4.06
CA LEU A 135 7.40 16.05 2.90
C LEU A 135 7.76 16.82 1.65
N THR A 136 8.43 16.16 0.71
CA THR A 136 8.83 16.76 -0.57
C THR A 136 8.03 16.13 -1.70
N LYS A 137 7.36 16.98 -2.49
CA LYS A 137 6.65 16.59 -3.72
C LYS A 137 7.66 16.60 -4.86
N VAL A 138 7.68 15.52 -5.63
CA VAL A 138 8.60 15.33 -6.75
C VAL A 138 8.01 15.93 -8.02
N ASP A 139 6.70 15.77 -8.20
CA ASP A 139 5.98 16.30 -9.35
C ASP A 139 5.50 17.73 -9.07
N LYS A 140 5.77 18.64 -10.01
CA LYS A 140 5.28 20.04 -9.98
C LYS A 140 3.79 20.08 -10.31
#